data_AF-A0A967WHS7-F1
#
_entry.id   AF-A0A967WHS7-F1
#
_cell.length_a   1.000
_cell.length_b   1.000
_cell.length_c   1.000
_cell.angle_alpha   90.00
_cell.angle_beta   90.00
_cell.angle_gamma   90.00
#
_symmetry.space_group_name_H-M   'P 1'
#
loop_
_entity.id
_entity.type
_entity.pdbx_description
1 polymer ?
#
loop_
_entity_poly.entity_id
_entity_poly.type
_entity_poly.pdbx_seq_one_letter_code
_entity_poly.pdbx_strand_id
1 'polypeptide(L)'
;MDLGPEATEAPDRAAHEESDVVVLASGNLGIIYSTRRDTRASLEEIEAFYPGLLDGLAEHEGIGFVLVRSDVHGPVVIGPEGRSYLREGRMEGTDPLAPFGPNAAKHLLRTDGFPDAPDILVNSFYNVETNEVAAFEELIGSHGGLGGWQTQPFVLHPAIWEKERKEIVGAEELYKVLKGWVGEPAQAQA
;
A
#
# COMPACT_ATOMS: atom_id res chain seq x y z
N MET A 1 -14.82 43.50 9.91
CA MET A 1 -15.44 42.46 9.09
C MET A 1 -15.45 41.23 9.94
N ASP A 2 -16.64 40.91 10.39
CA ASP A 2 -17.02 39.72 11.13
C ASP A 2 -17.53 38.73 10.07
N LEU A 3 -16.90 37.56 10.00
CA LEU A 3 -17.31 36.45 9.14
C LEU A 3 -17.20 35.17 9.99
N GLY A 4 -18.17 34.99 10.89
CA GLY A 4 -18.56 33.67 11.40
C GLY A 4 -19.50 32.93 10.41
N PRO A 5 -19.98 31.71 10.73
CA PRO A 5 -19.98 31.08 12.05
C PRO A 5 -18.87 30.00 12.16
N GLU A 6 -18.14 29.96 13.26
CA GLU A 6 -18.55 29.29 14.50
C GLU A 6 -18.46 27.77 14.34
N ALA A 7 -17.59 27.18 15.15
CA ALA A 7 -17.26 25.77 15.17
C ALA A 7 -18.53 24.92 15.22
N THR A 8 -18.89 24.33 14.08
CA THR A 8 -19.82 23.20 14.07
C THR A 8 -19.15 22.08 14.83
N GLU A 9 -19.79 21.72 15.93
CA GLU A 9 -19.50 20.65 16.87
C GLU A 9 -18.53 19.60 16.31
N ALA A 10 -17.35 19.49 16.92
CA ALA A 10 -16.57 18.26 16.84
C ALA A 10 -17.55 17.12 17.17
N PRO A 11 -17.63 16.06 16.33
CA PRO A 11 -18.55 14.97 16.58
C PRO A 11 -18.34 14.52 18.02
N ASP A 12 -19.47 14.38 18.72
CA ASP A 12 -19.56 13.88 20.08
C ASP A 12 -18.49 12.80 20.25
N ARG A 13 -17.43 13.11 21.01
CA ARG A 13 -16.55 12.08 21.58
C ARG A 13 -17.40 11.38 22.63
N ALA A 14 -18.45 10.70 22.17
CA ALA A 14 -18.98 9.55 22.84
C ALA A 14 -17.75 8.74 23.25
N ALA A 15 -17.67 8.43 24.52
CA ALA A 15 -16.60 7.60 25.06
C ALA A 15 -16.57 6.33 24.22
N HIS A 16 -15.69 6.30 23.20
CA HIS A 16 -15.35 5.08 22.53
C HIS A 16 -14.74 4.24 23.65
N GLU A 17 -15.45 3.19 24.07
CA GLU A 17 -14.78 2.01 24.61
C GLU A 17 -13.52 1.83 23.76
N GLU A 18 -12.35 1.76 24.41
CA GLU A 18 -11.06 1.76 23.71
C GLU A 18 -11.16 0.84 22.48
N SER A 19 -11.17 1.45 21.29
CA SER A 19 -11.33 0.69 20.06
C SER A 19 -10.08 -0.17 19.93
N ASP A 20 -10.31 -1.48 19.94
CA ASP A 20 -9.28 -2.50 19.83
C ASP A 20 -8.66 -2.62 18.42
N VAL A 21 -9.06 -1.71 17.52
CA VAL A 21 -8.64 -1.60 16.13
C VAL A 21 -8.42 -0.12 15.79
N VAL A 22 -7.30 0.15 15.13
CA VAL A 22 -6.96 1.44 14.53
C VAL A 22 -6.96 1.28 13.02
N VAL A 23 -7.72 2.12 12.33
CA VAL A 23 -7.77 2.21 10.87
C VAL A 23 -7.20 3.55 10.46
N LEU A 24 -6.20 3.53 9.58
CA LEU A 24 -5.62 4.74 9.00
C LEU A 24 -5.81 4.70 7.49
N ALA A 25 -6.43 5.74 6.95
CA ALA A 25 -6.49 5.99 5.52
C ALA A 25 -5.27 6.85 5.11
N SER A 26 -4.71 6.56 3.95
CA SER A 26 -3.66 7.36 3.32
C SER A 26 -3.81 7.25 1.80
N GLY A 27 -4.47 8.23 1.19
CA GLY A 27 -4.87 8.20 -0.20
C GLY A 27 -5.65 6.93 -0.55
N ASN A 28 -5.12 6.12 -1.48
CA ASN A 28 -5.77 4.87 -1.92
C ASN A 28 -5.29 3.61 -1.16
N LEU A 29 -4.56 3.82 -0.06
CA LEU A 29 -4.05 2.80 0.84
C LEU A 29 -4.74 2.93 2.20
N GLY A 30 -5.28 1.83 2.71
CA GLY A 30 -5.76 1.69 4.07
C GLY A 30 -4.83 0.75 4.83
N ILE A 31 -4.56 1.05 6.10
CA ILE A 31 -3.80 0.17 6.99
C ILE A 31 -4.56 -0.01 8.30
N ILE A 32 -4.66 -1.26 8.74
CA ILE A 32 -5.43 -1.67 9.91
C ILE A 32 -4.49 -2.35 10.89
N TYR A 33 -4.54 -1.91 12.15
CA TYR A 33 -3.80 -2.47 13.27
C TYR A 33 -4.75 -2.86 14.39
N SER A 34 -4.54 -4.02 15.00
CA SER A 34 -5.12 -4.37 16.28
C SER A 34 -4.30 -3.73 17.40
N THR A 35 -4.98 -3.15 18.38
CA THR A 35 -4.35 -2.61 19.60
C THR A 35 -4.37 -3.62 20.75
N ARG A 36 -4.96 -4.81 20.57
CA ARG A 36 -4.99 -5.88 21.58
C ARG A 36 -3.66 -6.64 21.72
N ARG A 37 -2.71 -6.42 20.81
CA ARG A 37 -1.49 -7.22 20.70
C ARG A 37 -0.29 -6.33 20.46
N ASP A 38 0.83 -6.73 21.04
CA ASP A 38 2.14 -6.09 20.81
C ASP A 38 2.79 -6.56 19.50
N THR A 39 2.19 -7.53 18.81
CA THR A 39 2.70 -8.12 17.58
C THR A 39 1.63 -8.15 16.52
N ARG A 40 2.06 -8.03 15.25
CA ARG A 40 1.21 -8.17 14.08
C ARG A 40 0.38 -9.46 14.14
N ALA A 41 -0.92 -9.35 13.93
CA ALA A 41 -1.86 -10.48 13.89
C ALA A 41 -1.73 -11.23 12.56
N SER A 42 -1.81 -12.56 12.61
CA SER A 42 -1.82 -13.39 11.42
C SER A 42 -3.21 -13.52 10.80
N LEU A 43 -3.27 -13.97 9.54
CA LEU A 43 -4.51 -14.30 8.82
C LEU A 43 -5.38 -15.23 9.67
N GLU A 44 -4.77 -16.29 10.19
CA GLU A 44 -5.46 -17.31 10.98
C GLU A 44 -6.04 -16.74 12.28
N GLU A 45 -5.31 -15.85 12.95
CA GLU A 45 -5.80 -15.16 14.13
C GLU A 45 -6.92 -14.18 13.80
N ILE A 46 -6.77 -13.37 12.74
CA ILE A 46 -7.80 -12.43 12.29
C ILE A 46 -9.10 -13.18 11.99
N GLU A 47 -9.06 -14.29 11.25
CA GLU A 47 -10.25 -15.09 10.95
C GLU A 47 -10.85 -15.77 12.18
N ALA A 48 -10.04 -16.13 13.18
CA ALA A 48 -10.55 -16.68 14.43
C ALA A 48 -11.30 -15.63 15.29
N PHE A 49 -10.80 -14.40 15.33
CA PHE A 49 -11.42 -13.30 16.09
C PHE A 49 -12.56 -12.61 15.33
N TYR A 50 -12.44 -12.51 14.01
CA TYR A 50 -13.34 -11.79 13.12
C TYR A 50 -13.65 -12.62 11.86
N PRO A 51 -14.43 -13.71 11.98
CA PRO A 51 -14.69 -14.61 10.87
C PRO A 51 -15.29 -13.87 9.66
N GLY A 52 -14.68 -14.04 8.48
CA GLY A 52 -15.14 -13.46 7.22
C GLY A 52 -14.79 -11.98 7.02
N LEU A 53 -14.03 -11.36 7.92
CA LEU A 53 -13.61 -9.96 7.78
C LEU A 53 -12.76 -9.75 6.53
N LEU A 54 -11.79 -10.63 6.27
CA LEU A 54 -10.85 -10.44 5.16
C LEU A 54 -11.55 -10.62 3.81
N ASP A 55 -12.39 -11.64 3.68
CA ASP A 55 -13.18 -11.87 2.48
C ASP A 55 -14.22 -10.75 2.28
N GLY A 56 -14.90 -10.31 3.34
CA GLY A 56 -15.85 -9.20 3.27
C GLY A 56 -15.21 -7.87 2.85
N LEU A 57 -13.97 -7.60 3.26
CA LEU A 57 -13.20 -6.46 2.75
C LEU A 57 -12.85 -6.63 1.27
N ALA A 58 -12.37 -7.82 0.88
CA ALA A 58 -11.96 -8.09 -0.49
C ALA A 58 -13.13 -8.09 -1.49
N GLU A 59 -14.35 -8.38 -1.05
CA GLU A 59 -15.58 -8.34 -1.84
C GLU A 59 -16.15 -6.93 -2.03
N HIS A 60 -15.73 -5.94 -1.22
CA HIS A 60 -16.24 -4.58 -1.31
C HIS A 60 -15.77 -3.89 -2.60
N GLU A 61 -16.68 -3.29 -3.38
CA GLU A 61 -16.38 -2.68 -4.69
C GLU A 61 -15.29 -1.58 -4.65
N GLY A 62 -15.17 -0.90 -3.51
CA GLY A 62 -14.14 0.10 -3.25
C GLY A 62 -12.71 -0.46 -3.07
N ILE A 63 -12.57 -1.77 -2.86
CA ILE A 63 -11.32 -2.45 -2.51
C ILE A 63 -10.90 -3.36 -3.67
N GLY A 64 -9.64 -3.24 -4.08
CA GLY A 64 -9.06 -4.08 -5.14
C GLY A 64 -8.45 -5.35 -4.58
N PHE A 65 -7.80 -5.23 -3.43
CA PHE A 65 -7.27 -6.36 -2.67
C PHE A 65 -6.97 -5.97 -1.23
N VAL A 66 -6.85 -6.98 -0.38
CA VAL A 66 -6.19 -6.88 0.93
C VAL A 66 -4.93 -7.74 0.96
N LEU A 67 -3.90 -7.29 1.67
CA LEU A 67 -2.69 -8.04 1.98
C LEU A 67 -2.67 -8.33 3.49
N VAL A 68 -2.51 -9.60 3.83
CA VAL A 68 -2.41 -10.09 5.22
C VAL A 68 -1.27 -11.11 5.31
N ARG A 69 -0.64 -11.25 6.47
CA ARG A 69 0.38 -12.28 6.71
C ARG A 69 -0.26 -13.52 7.32
N SER A 70 -0.17 -14.66 6.65
CA SER A 70 -0.44 -15.99 7.22
C SER A 70 0.81 -16.56 7.89
N ASP A 71 0.61 -17.27 9.01
CA ASP A 71 1.71 -17.99 9.68
C ASP A 71 2.19 -19.19 8.85
N VAL A 72 1.30 -19.80 8.07
CA VAL A 72 1.59 -20.99 7.26
C VAL A 72 2.18 -20.59 5.91
N HIS A 73 1.58 -19.60 5.24
CA HIS A 73 1.86 -19.28 3.84
C HIS A 73 2.65 -17.97 3.65
N GLY A 74 2.87 -17.19 4.72
CA GLY A 74 3.44 -15.86 4.62
C GLY A 74 2.46 -14.84 4.03
N PRO A 75 2.92 -13.81 3.28
CA PRO A 75 2.03 -12.80 2.73
C PRO A 75 1.05 -13.37 1.70
N VAL A 76 -0.24 -13.18 1.97
CA VAL A 76 -1.36 -13.55 1.10
C VAL A 76 -2.08 -12.30 0.68
N VAL A 77 -2.26 -12.14 -0.63
CA VAL A 77 -3.13 -11.12 -1.21
C VAL A 77 -4.47 -11.75 -1.51
N ILE A 78 -5.56 -11.15 -1.04
CA ILE A 78 -6.93 -11.62 -1.22
C ILE A 78 -7.68 -10.57 -2.04
N GLY A 79 -8.24 -10.98 -3.17
CA GLY A 79 -9.14 -10.18 -3.99
C GLY A 79 -10.53 -10.84 -4.06
N PRO A 80 -11.48 -10.24 -4.79
CA PRO A 80 -12.87 -10.68 -4.81
C PRO A 80 -13.08 -12.09 -5.40
N GLU A 81 -12.19 -12.52 -6.30
CA GLU A 81 -12.32 -13.80 -7.03
C GLU A 81 -11.09 -14.71 -6.91
N GLY A 82 -10.15 -14.38 -6.02
CA GLY A 82 -8.93 -15.15 -5.92
C GLY A 82 -7.93 -14.65 -4.89
N ARG A 83 -6.87 -15.44 -4.72
CA ARG A 83 -5.81 -15.23 -3.75
C ARG A 83 -4.45 -15.46 -4.39
N SER A 84 -3.45 -14.67 -3.97
CA SER A 84 -2.06 -14.80 -4.39
C SER A 84 -1.16 -14.98 -3.17
N TYR A 85 -0.48 -16.12 -3.09
CA TYR A 85 0.42 -16.52 -2.01
C TYR A 85 1.83 -16.12 -2.41
N LEU A 86 2.24 -14.90 -2.04
CA LEU A 86 3.39 -14.22 -2.67
C LEU A 86 4.72 -14.93 -2.42
N ARG A 87 4.88 -15.53 -1.23
CA ARG A 87 6.11 -16.28 -0.88
C ARG A 87 6.24 -17.59 -1.67
N GLU A 88 5.10 -18.22 -1.97
CA GLU A 88 5.04 -19.51 -2.67
C GLU A 88 5.03 -19.34 -4.19
N GLY A 89 4.74 -18.14 -4.69
CA GLY A 89 4.52 -17.90 -6.12
C GLY A 89 3.29 -18.66 -6.66
N ARG A 90 2.30 -18.89 -5.79
CA ARG A 90 1.09 -19.68 -6.07
C ARG A 90 -0.14 -18.78 -6.06
N MET A 91 -1.11 -19.10 -6.91
CA MET A 91 -2.38 -18.37 -6.99
C MET A 91 -3.56 -19.34 -7.02
N GLU A 92 -4.70 -18.89 -6.51
CA GLU A 92 -5.99 -19.57 -6.54
C GLU A 92 -7.03 -18.60 -7.13
N GLY A 93 -7.82 -19.05 -8.10
CA GLY A 93 -8.78 -18.17 -8.78
C GLY A 93 -8.11 -17.10 -9.64
N THR A 94 -8.68 -15.90 -9.67
CA THR A 94 -8.17 -14.75 -10.43
C THR A 94 -7.07 -14.05 -9.65
N ASP A 95 -5.93 -13.74 -10.30
CA ASP A 95 -4.82 -13.01 -9.67
C ASP A 95 -5.24 -11.58 -9.28
N PRO A 96 -5.31 -11.23 -7.98
CA PRO A 96 -5.69 -9.89 -7.55
C PRO A 96 -4.70 -8.81 -7.98
N LEU A 97 -3.45 -9.18 -8.29
CA LEU A 97 -2.38 -8.23 -8.63
C LEU A 97 -2.22 -8.00 -10.12
N ALA A 98 -2.89 -8.76 -10.99
CA ALA A 98 -2.74 -8.66 -12.44
C ALA A 98 -2.90 -7.22 -12.99
N PRO A 99 -3.84 -6.39 -12.48
CA PRO A 99 -3.98 -5.01 -12.97
C PRO A 99 -2.84 -4.06 -12.57
N PHE A 100 -2.07 -4.38 -11.53
CA PHE A 100 -1.13 -3.44 -10.88
C PHE A 100 0.31 -3.51 -11.41
N GLY A 101 0.53 -4.33 -12.44
CA GLY A 101 1.82 -4.47 -13.12
C GLY A 101 2.78 -5.47 -12.45
N PRO A 102 3.88 -5.82 -13.15
CA PRO A 102 4.71 -6.98 -12.80
C PRO A 102 5.50 -6.83 -11.49
N ASN A 103 5.69 -5.60 -11.02
CA ASN A 103 6.43 -5.32 -9.79
C ASN A 103 5.55 -5.28 -8.53
N ALA A 104 4.22 -5.40 -8.66
CA ALA A 104 3.29 -5.31 -7.53
C ALA A 104 3.62 -6.30 -6.42
N ALA A 105 3.77 -7.59 -6.75
CA ALA A 105 4.14 -8.63 -5.78
C ALA A 105 5.47 -8.34 -5.08
N LYS A 106 6.47 -7.84 -5.80
CA LYS A 106 7.79 -7.46 -5.24
C LYS A 106 7.65 -6.32 -4.23
N HIS A 107 6.85 -5.30 -4.53
CA HIS A 107 6.61 -4.19 -3.63
C HIS A 107 5.86 -4.64 -2.37
N LEU A 108 4.83 -5.47 -2.51
CA LEU A 108 4.06 -6.01 -1.38
C LEU A 108 4.90 -6.95 -0.50
N LEU A 109 5.75 -7.80 -1.08
CA LEU A 109 6.71 -8.63 -0.33
C LEU A 109 7.67 -7.78 0.51
N ARG A 110 8.13 -6.65 -0.04
CA ARG A 110 8.99 -5.72 0.71
C ARG A 110 8.21 -5.06 1.84
N THR A 111 7.00 -4.58 1.58
CA THR A 111 6.13 -3.95 2.60
C THR A 111 5.81 -4.91 3.73
N ASP A 112 5.44 -6.14 3.41
CA ASP A 112 5.21 -7.22 4.38
C ASP A 112 6.43 -7.49 5.28
N GLY A 113 7.64 -7.28 4.76
CA GLY A 113 8.90 -7.49 5.46
C GLY A 113 9.23 -6.46 6.54
N PHE A 114 8.49 -5.36 6.65
CA PHE A 114 8.76 -4.36 7.68
C PHE A 114 8.30 -4.83 9.08
N PRO A 115 9.05 -4.49 10.15
CA PRO A 115 8.66 -4.82 11.52
C PRO A 115 7.30 -4.23 11.90
N ASP A 116 7.03 -3.01 11.45
CA ASP A 116 5.81 -2.26 11.75
C ASP A 116 4.76 -2.37 10.63
N ALA A 117 4.81 -3.43 9.82
CA ALA A 117 3.80 -3.68 8.80
C ALA A 117 2.41 -3.89 9.45
N PRO A 118 1.32 -3.38 8.84
CA PRO A 118 -0.02 -3.50 9.41
C PRO A 118 -0.54 -4.93 9.38
N ASP A 119 -1.47 -5.25 10.27
CA ASP A 119 -2.18 -6.53 10.27
C ASP A 119 -2.84 -6.77 8.91
N ILE A 120 -3.56 -5.76 8.44
CA ILE A 120 -4.21 -5.75 7.13
C ILE A 120 -3.81 -4.48 6.40
N LEU A 121 -3.27 -4.65 5.20
CA LEU A 121 -3.11 -3.58 4.22
C LEU A 121 -4.24 -3.69 3.21
N VAL A 122 -4.93 -2.60 2.93
CA VAL A 122 -6.05 -2.52 2.01
C VAL A 122 -5.67 -1.59 0.86
N ASN A 123 -5.78 -2.05 -0.37
CA ASN A 123 -5.63 -1.19 -1.54
C ASN A 123 -6.99 -0.96 -2.17
N SER A 124 -7.29 0.26 -2.58
CA SER A 124 -8.51 0.53 -3.35
C SER A 124 -8.55 -0.31 -4.63
N PHE A 125 -9.72 -0.36 -5.26
CA PHE A 125 -9.80 -0.82 -6.65
C PHE A 125 -8.90 0.04 -7.57
N TYR A 126 -8.64 -0.47 -8.76
CA TYR A 126 -7.94 0.25 -9.82
C TYR A 126 -8.71 0.11 -11.14
N ASN A 127 -9.19 1.22 -11.68
CA ASN A 127 -9.80 1.27 -13.00
C ASN A 127 -8.71 1.44 -14.06
N VAL A 128 -8.44 0.37 -14.80
CA VAL A 128 -7.39 0.33 -15.83
C VAL A 128 -7.74 1.17 -17.06
N GLU A 129 -9.03 1.41 -17.34
CA GLU A 129 -9.48 2.17 -18.51
C GLU A 129 -9.26 3.67 -18.32
N THR A 130 -9.55 4.18 -17.12
CA THR A 130 -9.36 5.60 -16.77
C THR A 130 -8.01 5.88 -16.11
N ASN A 131 -7.29 4.82 -15.71
CA ASN A 131 -6.08 4.88 -14.90
C ASN A 131 -6.31 5.56 -13.53
N GLU A 132 -7.47 5.29 -12.91
CA GLU A 132 -7.91 5.93 -11.66
C GLU A 132 -8.01 4.93 -10.50
N VAL A 133 -7.81 5.46 -9.29
CA VAL A 133 -7.95 4.74 -8.01
C VAL A 133 -8.92 5.52 -7.12
N ALA A 134 -9.50 4.86 -6.12
CA ALA A 134 -10.34 5.54 -5.13
C ALA A 134 -9.53 5.92 -3.90
N ALA A 135 -9.66 7.18 -3.47
CA ALA A 135 -9.15 7.62 -2.18
C ALA A 135 -10.08 7.10 -1.06
N PHE A 136 -9.49 6.62 0.03
CA PHE A 136 -10.21 6.38 1.29
C PHE A 136 -10.36 7.65 2.14
N GLU A 137 -9.73 8.75 1.72
CA GLU A 137 -9.81 10.06 2.35
C GLU A 137 -10.69 11.01 1.52
N GLU A 138 -11.21 12.07 2.15
CA GLU A 138 -12.07 13.08 1.49
C GLU A 138 -11.32 14.06 0.56
N LEU A 139 -10.11 13.70 0.13
CA LEU A 139 -9.24 14.55 -0.68
C LEU A 139 -9.38 14.23 -2.17
N ILE A 140 -9.27 15.28 -3.01
CA ILE A 140 -9.41 15.18 -4.46
C ILE A 140 -8.24 14.40 -5.11
N GLY A 141 -7.05 14.46 -4.52
CA GLY A 141 -5.88 13.73 -4.97
C GLY A 141 -5.46 12.68 -3.95
N SER A 142 -4.93 11.55 -4.42
CA SER A 142 -4.49 10.44 -3.57
C SER A 142 -3.18 9.82 -4.06
N HIS A 143 -2.51 9.15 -3.14
CA HIS A 143 -1.28 8.39 -3.38
C HIS A 143 -1.12 7.30 -2.30
N GLY A 144 -0.04 6.54 -2.36
CA GLY A 144 0.41 5.66 -1.27
C GLY A 144 0.13 4.18 -1.52
N GLY A 145 -0.95 3.87 -2.25
CA GLY A 145 -1.25 2.52 -2.71
C GLY A 145 -0.64 2.20 -4.08
N LEU A 146 -1.09 1.09 -4.66
CA LEU A 146 -0.77 0.66 -6.02
C LEU A 146 -1.83 1.15 -7.01
N GLY A 147 -1.41 1.26 -8.27
CA GLY A 147 -2.28 1.62 -9.39
C GLY A 147 -2.40 3.13 -9.61
N GLY A 148 -2.97 3.50 -10.76
CA GLY A 148 -3.21 4.88 -11.14
C GLY A 148 -1.98 5.66 -11.59
N TRP A 149 -2.16 6.97 -11.77
CA TRP A 149 -1.15 7.91 -12.27
C TRP A 149 0.11 8.05 -11.40
N GLN A 150 0.06 7.67 -10.12
CA GLN A 150 1.23 7.67 -9.23
C GLN A 150 2.35 6.70 -9.68
N THR A 151 2.05 5.80 -10.62
CA THR A 151 2.98 4.79 -11.13
C THR A 151 3.90 5.29 -12.27
N GLN A 152 3.88 6.59 -12.59
CA GLN A 152 4.66 7.19 -13.68
C GLN A 152 5.77 8.15 -13.18
N PRO A 153 6.72 7.70 -12.33
CA PRO A 153 7.80 8.56 -11.88
C PRO A 153 8.82 8.82 -12.99
N PHE A 154 9.51 9.95 -12.93
CA PHE A 154 10.67 10.25 -13.76
C PHE A 154 11.78 10.88 -12.93
N VAL A 155 13.01 10.76 -13.42
CA VAL A 155 14.20 11.42 -12.86
C VAL A 155 14.83 12.27 -13.94
N LEU A 156 14.95 13.57 -13.67
CA LEU A 156 15.73 14.49 -14.49
C LEU A 156 17.11 14.67 -13.86
N HIS A 157 18.17 14.42 -14.62
CA HIS A 157 19.55 14.55 -14.15
C HIS A 157 20.48 15.10 -15.25
N PRO A 158 21.63 15.70 -14.90
CA PRO A 158 22.64 16.12 -15.88
C PRO A 158 23.06 14.97 -16.79
N ALA A 159 23.21 15.25 -18.09
CA ALA A 159 23.58 14.26 -19.09
C ALA A 159 24.99 13.65 -18.89
N ILE A 160 25.84 14.32 -18.11
CA ILE A 160 27.20 13.86 -17.79
C ILE A 160 27.24 12.74 -16.75
N TRP A 161 26.17 12.53 -15.98
CA TRP A 161 26.12 11.43 -15.02
C TRP A 161 25.81 10.15 -15.76
N GLU A 162 26.72 9.17 -15.65
CA GLU A 162 26.49 7.86 -16.26
C GLU A 162 25.24 7.23 -15.66
N LYS A 163 24.38 6.74 -16.54
CA LYS A 163 23.20 5.98 -16.17
C LYS A 163 23.50 4.51 -16.37
N GLU A 164 23.50 3.71 -15.31
CA GLU A 164 23.30 2.27 -15.48
C GLU A 164 21.98 2.06 -16.23
N ARG A 165 22.01 1.38 -17.39
CA ARG A 165 20.83 1.15 -18.24
C ARG A 165 19.85 0.11 -17.69
N LYS A 166 20.03 -0.32 -16.44
CA LYS A 166 19.11 -1.26 -15.79
C LYS A 166 17.84 -0.53 -15.38
N GLU A 167 16.73 -1.25 -15.40
CA GLU A 167 15.46 -0.74 -14.88
C GLU A 167 15.61 -0.44 -13.38
N ILE A 168 15.19 0.76 -12.97
CA ILE A 168 15.20 1.17 -11.56
C ILE A 168 13.82 0.86 -10.98
N VAL A 169 13.74 -0.18 -10.13
CA VAL A 169 12.48 -0.62 -9.51
C VAL A 169 12.47 -0.25 -8.03
N GLY A 170 11.67 0.75 -7.69
CA GLY A 170 11.45 1.20 -6.32
C GLY A 170 12.53 2.15 -5.78
N ALA A 171 12.23 2.77 -4.64
CA ALA A 171 13.05 3.82 -4.04
C ALA A 171 14.45 3.33 -3.60
N GLU A 172 14.61 2.06 -3.23
CA GLU A 172 15.90 1.51 -2.80
C GLU A 172 16.92 1.44 -3.96
N GLU A 173 16.48 0.99 -5.14
CA GLU A 173 17.34 0.96 -6.32
C GLU A 173 17.64 2.37 -6.80
N LEU A 174 16.65 3.28 -6.74
CA LEU A 174 16.89 4.68 -7.04
C LEU A 174 17.93 5.29 -6.08
N TYR A 175 17.83 4.99 -4.79
CA TYR A 175 18.82 5.45 -3.80
C TYR A 175 20.23 4.97 -4.14
N LYS A 176 20.42 3.72 -4.55
CA LYS A 176 21.74 3.18 -4.96
C LYS A 176 22.31 3.97 -6.14
N VAL A 177 21.49 4.27 -7.14
CA VAL A 177 21.89 5.10 -8.30
C VAL A 177 22.30 6.50 -7.85
N LEU A 178 21.46 7.18 -7.06
CA LEU A 178 21.74 8.53 -6.54
C LEU A 178 23.01 8.57 -5.69
N LYS A 179 23.24 7.55 -4.86
CA LYS A 179 24.45 7.43 -4.03
C LYS A 179 25.70 7.18 -4.88
N GLY A 180 25.59 6.42 -5.96
CA GLY A 180 26.66 6.25 -6.94
C GLY A 180 27.14 7.59 -7.49
N TRP A 181 26.21 8.44 -7.94
CA TRP A 181 26.53 9.77 -8.46
C TRP A 181 27.20 10.70 -7.45
N VAL A 182 26.87 10.61 -6.15
CA VAL A 182 27.53 11.39 -5.10
C VAL A 182 28.98 10.92 -4.85
N GLY A 183 29.27 9.64 -5.09
CA GLY A 183 30.60 9.05 -4.90
C GLY A 183 31.56 9.27 -6.08
N GLU A 184 31.03 9.65 -7.25
CA GLU A 184 31.84 9.94 -8.43
C GLU A 184 32.37 11.38 -8.37
N PRO A 185 33.70 11.61 -8.45
CA PRO A 185 34.22 12.97 -8.59
C PRO A 185 33.66 13.56 -9.88
N ALA A 186 33.09 14.77 -9.79
CA ALA A 186 32.65 15.52 -10.95
C ALA A 186 33.83 15.61 -11.94
N GLN A 187 33.72 14.91 -13.07
CA GLN A 187 34.68 15.06 -14.15
C GLN A 187 34.53 16.50 -14.65
N ALA A 188 35.46 17.35 -14.26
CA ALA A 188 35.53 18.73 -14.71
C ALA A 188 35.64 18.72 -16.24
N GLN A 189 34.65 19.29 -16.92
CA GLN A 189 34.71 19.51 -18.36
C GLN A 189 35.82 20.53 -18.65
N ALA A 190 36.75 20.15 -19.53
CA ALA A 190 37.71 21.04 -20.18
C ALA A 190 37.08 21.68 -21.42
#